data_AF-A0A1I2FCU5-F1
#
_entry.id   AF-A0A1I2FCU5-F1
#
_cell.length_a   1.000
_cell.length_b   1.000
_cell.length_c   1.000
_cell.angle_alpha   90.00
_cell.angle_beta   90.00
_cell.angle_gamma   90.00
#
_symmetry.space_group_name_H-M   'P 1'
#
loop_
_entity.id
_entity.type
_entity.pdbx_description
1 polymer ?
#
loop_
_entity_poly.entity_id
_entity_poly.type
_entity_poly.pdbx_seq_one_letter_code
_entity_poly.pdbx_strand_id
1 'polypeptide(L)'
;MLARSRALSTLAALALTVSPACDEMDPESEAIDASPRRGGTNGPPTNTWKIGTSSISAVDTLGAELDGVVLVDVEINNGPGLYDSIDPGTLTVDRGTLQAEINGLIFTGAQFEGSRWTFTLDGSVLQAELTAVEDADAAGLHVPDLSRLDPERLVYTFVWLDGIDPVPTCENDAVGGARTVIFGGFVVDHESGDITARANTLYLGCISGAVGKAALWGYAPDSPSRTSIPLPAFETATRMVRADYCGDGVSHTDIGNEVTMKDRWGINDMSFPGFSTEAVWEAGGAAKCIKQVRETGADVSEPFECPDHEIPVCSSDVALQIHWDDHAYGDFWSNIRQTGARRHAENRSAR
;
A
#
# COMPACT_ATOMS: atom_id res chain seq x y z
N MET A 1 13.31 -87.29 14.79
CA MET A 1 14.28 -87.70 15.83
C MET A 1 15.33 -86.62 15.97
N LEU A 2 15.43 -86.00 17.16
CA LEU A 2 16.56 -85.25 17.76
C LEU A 2 17.18 -84.08 16.95
N ALA A 3 17.59 -82.94 17.49
CA ALA A 3 17.54 -82.28 18.79
C ALA A 3 18.25 -80.90 18.62
N ARG A 4 18.17 -80.07 19.68
CA ARG A 4 18.97 -78.88 20.03
C ARG A 4 18.27 -77.54 19.70
N SER A 5 17.75 -76.75 20.65
CA SER A 5 18.18 -76.28 21.99
C SER A 5 18.92 -74.93 21.95
N ARG A 6 18.52 -74.08 22.91
CA ARG A 6 19.10 -72.83 23.43
C ARG A 6 18.70 -71.55 22.67
N ALA A 7 18.48 -70.40 23.32
CA ALA A 7 18.29 -70.02 24.71
C ALA A 7 18.03 -68.49 24.70
N LEU A 8 17.28 -68.01 25.70
CA LEU A 8 17.31 -66.67 26.33
C LEU A 8 17.55 -65.42 25.44
N SER A 9 16.66 -64.42 25.57
CA SER A 9 16.93 -63.28 26.46
C SER A 9 15.77 -62.28 26.50
N THR A 10 15.46 -61.91 27.73
CA THR A 10 14.59 -60.83 28.22
C THR A 10 14.91 -59.47 27.60
N LEU A 11 13.87 -58.74 27.18
CA LEU A 11 13.92 -57.29 26.97
C LEU A 11 12.80 -56.65 27.79
N ALA A 12 13.22 -55.85 28.77
CA ALA A 12 12.37 -55.05 29.64
C ALA A 12 11.75 -53.91 28.85
N ALA A 13 10.43 -53.74 28.96
CA ALA A 13 9.70 -52.61 28.43
C ALA A 13 9.91 -51.39 29.35
N LEU A 14 10.55 -50.35 28.83
CA LEU A 14 10.62 -49.03 29.45
C LEU A 14 9.36 -48.26 29.01
N ALA A 15 8.39 -48.11 29.92
CA ALA A 15 7.19 -47.30 29.69
C ALA A 15 7.52 -45.83 29.97
N LEU A 16 7.58 -45.02 28.91
CA LEU A 16 7.59 -43.56 28.99
C LEU A 16 6.13 -43.07 28.97
N THR A 17 5.65 -42.62 30.13
CA THR A 17 4.40 -41.87 30.25
C THR A 17 4.67 -40.43 29.84
N VAL A 18 4.15 -40.00 28.70
CA VAL A 18 4.08 -38.60 28.30
C VAL A 18 2.73 -38.06 28.75
N SER A 19 2.74 -37.17 29.75
CA SER A 19 1.58 -36.36 30.10
C SER A 19 1.45 -35.21 29.10
N PRO A 20 0.27 -34.92 28.53
CA PRO A 20 0.03 -33.66 27.84
C PRO A 20 -0.10 -32.55 28.89
N ALA A 21 0.87 -31.64 28.92
CA ALA A 21 0.70 -30.34 29.56
C ALA A 21 -0.31 -29.55 28.72
N CYS A 22 -1.50 -29.32 29.27
CA CYS A 22 -2.42 -28.32 28.77
C CYS A 22 -2.00 -27.01 29.43
N ASP A 23 -1.29 -26.14 28.70
CA ASP A 23 -1.23 -24.73 29.03
C ASP A 23 -2.50 -24.08 28.49
N GLU A 24 -3.26 -23.46 29.39
CA GLU A 24 -4.38 -22.59 29.05
C GLU A 24 -3.82 -21.35 28.33
N MET A 25 -4.10 -21.22 27.03
CA MET A 25 -3.84 -19.97 26.31
C MET A 25 -4.83 -18.91 26.78
N ASP A 26 -4.30 -17.92 27.50
CA ASP A 26 -4.94 -16.66 27.81
C ASP A 26 -5.24 -15.92 26.48
N PRO A 27 -6.48 -15.44 26.22
CA PRO A 27 -6.78 -14.66 25.03
C PRO A 27 -6.34 -13.21 25.26
N GLU A 28 -5.02 -12.98 25.36
CA GLU A 28 -4.49 -11.65 25.12
C GLU A 28 -4.70 -11.33 23.63
N SER A 29 -5.47 -10.28 23.40
CA SER A 29 -5.74 -9.70 22.09
C SER A 29 -4.43 -9.47 21.33
N GLU A 30 -4.12 -10.36 20.39
CA GLU A 30 -3.22 -10.06 19.29
C GLU A 30 -3.89 -8.97 18.47
N ALA A 31 -3.62 -7.73 18.83
CA ALA A 31 -3.83 -6.64 17.90
C ALA A 31 -2.91 -6.92 16.71
N ILE A 32 -3.55 -7.24 15.60
CA ILE A 32 -2.90 -7.56 14.35
C ILE A 32 -2.12 -6.32 13.93
N ASP A 33 -0.81 -6.49 13.99
CA ASP A 33 0.18 -5.49 13.67
C ASP A 33 0.06 -5.14 12.19
N ALA A 34 -0.55 -3.99 11.89
CA ALA A 34 -0.49 -3.39 10.56
C ALA A 34 0.90 -2.76 10.30
N SER A 35 1.94 -3.11 11.06
CA SER A 35 3.28 -2.55 10.89
C SER A 35 4.08 -3.24 9.78
N PRO A 36 4.61 -2.46 8.82
CA PRO A 36 5.89 -2.79 8.21
C PRO A 36 7.01 -2.52 9.23
N ARG A 37 8.01 -3.40 9.29
CA ARG A 37 9.11 -3.33 10.26
C ARG A 37 10.08 -2.17 9.98
N ARG A 38 10.73 -1.73 11.07
CA ARG A 38 11.77 -0.69 11.15
C ARG A 38 12.94 -0.92 10.18
N GLY A 39 13.25 0.13 9.42
CA GLY A 39 14.54 0.34 8.76
C GLY A 39 14.71 1.81 8.35
N GLY A 40 15.49 2.56 9.13
CA GLY A 40 16.25 3.77 8.74
C GLY A 40 15.58 4.89 7.93
N THR A 41 15.51 6.08 8.54
CA THR A 41 15.31 7.42 7.94
C THR A 41 14.17 7.56 6.94
N ASN A 42 13.06 8.18 7.39
CA ASN A 42 12.06 8.89 6.58
C ASN A 42 11.98 8.42 5.12
N GLY A 43 11.32 7.28 4.89
CA GLY A 43 11.01 6.84 3.53
C GLY A 43 10.29 7.95 2.76
N PRO A 44 10.45 8.03 1.42
CA PRO A 44 9.82 9.08 0.66
C PRO A 44 8.30 9.06 0.90
N PRO A 45 7.69 10.23 1.18
CA PRO A 45 6.30 10.34 1.61
C PRO A 45 5.31 9.64 0.66
N THR A 46 5.59 9.69 -0.63
CA THR A 46 4.91 8.94 -1.69
C THR A 46 5.84 7.82 -2.16
N ASN A 47 5.76 6.60 -1.61
CA ASN A 47 6.55 5.51 -2.20
C ASN A 47 6.03 5.23 -3.61
N THR A 48 6.79 5.69 -4.57
CA THR A 48 6.57 5.51 -5.99
C THR A 48 7.50 4.44 -6.53
N TRP A 49 7.16 3.96 -7.71
CA TRP A 49 7.98 3.04 -8.47
C TRP A 49 9.38 3.64 -8.73
N LYS A 50 10.40 2.79 -8.68
CA LYS A 50 11.81 3.15 -8.92
C LYS A 50 12.34 2.41 -10.14
N ILE A 51 13.18 3.10 -10.91
CA ILE A 51 14.04 2.48 -11.91
C ILE A 51 15.46 3.02 -11.81
N GLY A 52 16.43 2.11 -11.77
CA GLY A 52 17.77 2.47 -11.35
C GLY A 52 17.76 3.05 -9.93
N THR A 53 18.35 4.23 -9.77
CA THR A 53 18.38 4.96 -8.49
C THR A 53 17.28 6.01 -8.34
N SER A 54 16.45 6.21 -9.37
CA SER A 54 15.47 7.30 -9.41
C SER A 54 14.06 6.81 -9.15
N SER A 55 13.32 7.60 -8.38
CA SER A 55 11.87 7.44 -8.20
C SER A 55 11.17 8.13 -9.36
N ILE A 56 10.12 7.52 -9.91
CA ILE A 56 9.37 8.07 -11.04
C ILE A 56 7.93 8.34 -10.62
N SER A 57 7.34 9.46 -11.05
CA SER A 57 5.92 9.71 -10.73
C SER A 57 5.08 8.84 -11.65
N ALA A 58 5.27 9.06 -12.95
CA ALA A 58 4.51 8.45 -13.99
C ALA A 58 5.36 8.36 -15.25
N VAL A 59 4.84 7.66 -16.24
CA VAL A 59 5.36 7.69 -17.61
C VAL A 59 4.31 8.21 -18.56
N ASP A 60 4.75 9.00 -19.54
CA ASP A 60 3.92 9.45 -20.64
C ASP A 60 3.90 8.37 -21.73
N THR A 61 2.70 7.93 -22.07
CA THR A 61 2.47 6.87 -23.07
C THR A 61 2.67 7.36 -24.51
N LEU A 62 2.75 8.67 -24.75
CA LEU A 62 3.09 9.23 -26.07
C LEU A 62 4.58 9.56 -26.22
N GLY A 63 5.41 9.14 -25.25
CA GLY A 63 6.86 9.29 -25.29
C GLY A 63 7.38 10.67 -24.87
N ALA A 64 6.54 11.50 -24.22
CA ALA A 64 7.04 12.71 -23.60
C ALA A 64 7.88 12.41 -22.33
N GLU A 65 8.86 13.26 -22.05
CA GLU A 65 9.65 13.16 -20.82
C GLU A 65 8.84 13.65 -19.61
N LEU A 66 8.82 12.84 -18.55
CA LEU A 66 8.26 13.14 -17.23
C LEU A 66 9.27 12.76 -16.16
N ASP A 67 9.63 13.72 -15.30
CA ASP A 67 10.64 13.54 -14.24
C ASP A 67 11.98 12.95 -14.74
N GLY A 68 12.41 13.36 -15.93
CA GLY A 68 13.63 12.84 -16.57
C GLY A 68 13.48 11.47 -17.22
N VAL A 69 12.27 10.89 -17.21
CA VAL A 69 11.96 9.55 -17.71
C VAL A 69 11.12 9.59 -18.97
N VAL A 70 11.50 8.78 -19.96
CA VAL A 70 10.72 8.52 -21.18
C VAL A 70 10.44 7.03 -21.27
N LEU A 71 9.18 6.63 -21.45
CA LEU A 71 8.83 5.26 -21.85
C LEU A 71 9.09 5.12 -23.35
N VAL A 72 10.03 4.25 -23.71
CA VAL A 72 10.51 4.10 -25.09
C VAL A 72 9.78 2.97 -25.81
N ASP A 73 9.67 1.82 -25.14
CA ASP A 73 9.10 0.62 -25.74
C ASP A 73 8.53 -0.28 -24.64
N VAL A 74 7.52 -1.07 -25.00
CA VAL A 74 7.01 -2.17 -24.19
C VAL A 74 6.89 -3.39 -25.08
N GLU A 75 7.47 -4.50 -24.66
CA GLU A 75 7.51 -5.74 -25.42
C GLU A 75 6.74 -6.84 -24.67
N ILE A 76 5.68 -7.41 -25.28
CA ILE A 76 4.95 -8.55 -24.71
C ILE A 76 5.67 -9.84 -25.07
N ASN A 77 5.84 -10.71 -24.06
CA ASN A 77 6.35 -12.06 -24.26
C ASN A 77 5.28 -12.96 -24.91
N ASN A 78 5.49 -13.35 -26.17
CA ASN A 78 4.60 -14.24 -26.93
C ASN A 78 5.22 -15.63 -27.18
N GLY A 79 6.21 -16.01 -26.37
CA GLY A 79 6.84 -17.32 -26.38
C GLY A 79 8.32 -17.26 -26.03
N PRO A 80 9.01 -18.41 -25.93
CA PRO A 80 10.41 -18.46 -25.52
C PRO A 80 11.32 -17.60 -26.41
N GLY A 81 11.72 -16.42 -25.91
CA GLY A 81 12.55 -15.45 -26.63
C GLY A 81 11.84 -14.70 -27.75
N LEU A 82 10.50 -14.75 -27.82
CA LEU A 82 9.69 -14.05 -28.81
C LEU A 82 8.96 -12.90 -28.13
N TYR A 83 9.18 -11.70 -28.65
CA TYR A 83 8.62 -10.48 -28.13
C TYR A 83 7.94 -9.70 -29.25
N ASP A 84 6.74 -9.20 -28.98
CA ASP A 84 6.05 -8.26 -29.84
C ASP A 84 6.05 -6.87 -29.18
N SER A 85 6.59 -5.88 -29.90
CA SER A 85 6.58 -4.49 -29.45
C SER A 85 5.17 -3.93 -29.50
N ILE A 86 4.82 -3.22 -28.43
CA ILE A 86 3.61 -2.44 -28.24
C ILE A 86 3.99 -0.99 -28.55
N ASP A 87 3.17 -0.30 -29.34
CA ASP A 87 3.18 1.16 -29.34
C ASP A 87 2.73 1.66 -27.94
N PRO A 88 3.62 2.30 -27.15
CA PRO A 88 3.26 2.75 -25.81
C PRO A 88 2.00 3.62 -25.79
N GLY A 89 1.67 4.32 -26.89
CA GLY A 89 0.47 5.15 -26.99
C GLY A 89 -0.85 4.38 -26.96
N THR A 90 -0.80 3.06 -27.06
CA THR A 90 -1.97 2.18 -26.89
C THR A 90 -2.17 1.71 -25.45
N LEU A 91 -1.20 1.94 -24.56
CA LEU A 91 -1.29 1.54 -23.17
C LEU A 91 -2.36 2.37 -22.44
N THR A 92 -3.30 1.67 -21.84
CA THR A 92 -4.36 2.26 -21.04
C THR A 92 -4.59 1.44 -19.78
N VAL A 93 -5.31 2.02 -18.81
CA VAL A 93 -5.79 1.31 -17.64
C VAL A 93 -7.30 1.42 -17.62
N ASP A 94 -7.97 0.27 -17.59
CA ASP A 94 -9.41 0.18 -17.43
C ASP A 94 -9.71 -0.63 -16.17
N ARG A 95 -10.43 -0.02 -15.22
CA ARG A 95 -10.78 -0.62 -13.94
C ARG A 95 -9.57 -1.28 -13.22
N GLY A 96 -8.44 -0.58 -13.11
CA GLY A 96 -7.21 -1.10 -12.49
C GLY A 96 -6.46 -2.17 -13.32
N THR A 97 -6.94 -2.51 -14.50
CA THR A 97 -6.33 -3.49 -15.41
C THR A 97 -5.55 -2.78 -16.51
N LEU A 98 -4.25 -3.06 -16.61
CA LEU A 98 -3.42 -2.62 -17.72
C LEU A 98 -3.88 -3.28 -19.02
N GLN A 99 -4.02 -2.48 -20.08
CA GLN A 99 -4.42 -2.94 -21.41
C GLN A 99 -3.56 -2.31 -22.50
N ALA A 100 -3.39 -3.04 -23.61
CA ALA A 100 -2.80 -2.53 -24.85
C ALA A 100 -3.44 -3.21 -26.06
N GLU A 101 -3.38 -2.54 -27.22
CA GLU A 101 -3.81 -3.10 -28.50
C GLU A 101 -2.61 -3.37 -29.40
N ILE A 102 -2.48 -4.61 -29.89
CA ILE A 102 -1.47 -4.99 -30.88
C ILE A 102 -2.19 -5.63 -32.06
N ASN A 103 -2.11 -5.02 -33.24
CA ASN A 103 -2.71 -5.56 -34.47
C ASN A 103 -4.21 -5.93 -34.33
N GLY A 104 -4.98 -5.14 -33.56
CA GLY A 104 -6.40 -5.40 -33.30
C GLY A 104 -6.69 -6.45 -32.22
N LEU A 105 -5.66 -7.00 -31.56
CA LEU A 105 -5.80 -7.87 -30.39
C LEU A 105 -5.56 -7.05 -29.12
N ILE A 106 -6.47 -7.17 -28.16
CA ILE A 106 -6.34 -6.52 -26.85
C ILE A 106 -5.64 -7.49 -25.90
N PHE A 107 -4.55 -7.02 -25.31
CA PHE A 107 -3.81 -7.68 -24.23
C PHE A 107 -4.19 -7.02 -22.91
N THR A 108 -4.38 -7.82 -21.86
CA THR A 108 -4.88 -7.33 -20.56
C THR A 108 -4.18 -8.04 -19.39
N GLY A 109 -3.95 -7.31 -18.30
CA GLY A 109 -3.54 -7.85 -17.01
C GLY A 109 -2.41 -8.89 -17.09
N ALA A 110 -2.70 -10.13 -16.71
CA ALA A 110 -1.73 -11.23 -16.69
C ALA A 110 -1.10 -11.58 -18.05
N GLN A 111 -1.67 -11.13 -19.17
CA GLN A 111 -1.04 -11.29 -20.48
C GLN A 111 0.21 -10.43 -20.65
N PHE A 112 0.45 -9.46 -19.75
CA PHE A 112 1.70 -8.70 -19.69
C PHE A 112 2.78 -9.39 -18.85
N GLU A 113 2.53 -10.54 -18.22
CA GLU A 113 3.55 -11.26 -17.47
C GLU A 113 4.72 -11.67 -18.38
N GLY A 114 5.94 -11.40 -17.93
CA GLY A 114 7.17 -11.53 -18.71
C GLY A 114 7.41 -10.39 -19.71
N SER A 115 6.58 -9.35 -19.74
CA SER A 115 6.81 -8.18 -20.62
C SER A 115 8.03 -7.38 -20.18
N ARG A 116 8.69 -6.77 -21.16
CA ARG A 116 9.87 -5.92 -20.97
C ARG A 116 9.55 -4.49 -21.30
N TRP A 117 9.99 -3.59 -20.44
CA TRP A 117 9.69 -2.17 -20.52
C TRP A 117 11.00 -1.42 -20.60
N THR A 118 11.20 -0.67 -21.68
CA THR A 118 12.41 0.10 -21.92
C THR A 118 12.13 1.57 -21.63
N PHE A 119 12.99 2.15 -20.80
CA PHE A 119 12.93 3.54 -20.41
C PHE A 119 14.24 4.24 -20.77
N THR A 120 14.17 5.54 -20.97
CA THR A 120 15.35 6.41 -20.91
C THR A 120 15.24 7.28 -19.66
N LEU A 121 16.27 7.29 -18.82
CA LEU A 121 16.42 8.17 -17.66
C LEU A 121 17.68 8.99 -17.84
N ASP A 122 17.57 10.31 -17.96
CA ASP A 122 18.70 11.23 -18.20
C ASP A 122 19.61 10.77 -19.35
N GLY A 123 19.02 10.22 -20.41
CA GLY A 123 19.72 9.68 -21.58
C GLY A 123 20.28 8.26 -21.42
N SER A 124 20.18 7.66 -20.23
CA SER A 124 20.58 6.27 -19.98
C SER A 124 19.41 5.32 -20.23
N VAL A 125 19.66 4.25 -20.99
CA VAL A 125 18.64 3.22 -21.24
C VAL A 125 18.56 2.27 -20.06
N LEU A 126 17.36 2.08 -19.53
CA LEU A 126 17.06 1.17 -18.43
C LEU A 126 15.93 0.23 -18.86
N GLN A 127 15.92 -0.98 -18.30
CA GLN A 127 14.91 -1.98 -18.62
C GLN A 127 14.31 -2.57 -17.34
N ALA A 128 12.98 -2.64 -17.31
CA ALA A 128 12.26 -3.39 -16.29
C ALA A 128 11.54 -4.59 -16.93
N GLU A 129 11.32 -5.63 -16.13
CA GLU A 129 10.52 -6.80 -16.48
C GLU A 129 9.34 -6.91 -15.52
N LEU A 130 8.14 -7.10 -16.06
CA LEU A 130 6.94 -7.42 -15.30
C LEU A 130 6.91 -8.92 -15.03
N THR A 131 7.27 -9.35 -13.83
CA THR A 131 7.51 -10.77 -13.52
C THR A 131 6.28 -11.49 -12.97
N ALA A 132 5.28 -10.76 -12.48
CA ALA A 132 4.04 -11.35 -12.00
C ALA A 132 2.88 -10.34 -12.08
N VAL A 133 1.68 -10.84 -12.36
CA VAL A 133 0.42 -10.13 -12.22
C VAL A 133 -0.55 -11.00 -11.44
N GLU A 134 -1.04 -10.50 -10.32
CA GLU A 134 -1.89 -11.24 -9.39
C GLU A 134 -3.10 -10.38 -9.00
N ASP A 135 -4.25 -10.98 -8.72
CA ASP A 135 -5.28 -10.28 -7.95
C ASP A 135 -4.81 -10.08 -6.51
N ALA A 136 -5.22 -8.98 -5.86
CA ALA A 136 -4.77 -8.65 -4.51
C ALA A 136 -5.04 -9.77 -3.48
N ASP A 137 -6.14 -10.50 -3.62
CA ASP A 137 -6.47 -11.65 -2.77
C ASP A 137 -5.47 -12.81 -2.95
N ALA A 138 -5.16 -13.16 -4.21
CA ALA A 138 -4.20 -14.21 -4.53
C ALA A 138 -2.78 -13.87 -4.06
N ALA A 139 -2.42 -12.58 -4.08
CA ALA A 139 -1.17 -12.07 -3.55
C ALA A 139 -1.06 -12.13 -2.01
N GLY A 140 -2.12 -12.59 -1.31
CA GLY A 140 -2.17 -12.66 0.14
C GLY A 140 -2.29 -11.29 0.80
N LEU A 141 -2.69 -10.25 0.04
CA LEU A 141 -2.91 -8.91 0.58
C LEU A 141 -4.22 -8.81 1.35
N HIS A 142 -5.02 -9.89 1.37
CA HIS A 142 -6.21 -10.01 2.20
C HIS A 142 -5.87 -9.86 3.68
N VAL A 143 -6.40 -8.81 4.31
CA VAL A 143 -6.33 -8.65 5.76
C VAL A 143 -7.69 -9.09 6.32
N PRO A 144 -7.77 -10.17 7.12
CA PRO A 144 -9.03 -10.75 7.59
C PRO A 144 -9.98 -9.78 8.31
N ASP A 145 -9.44 -8.71 8.90
CA ASP A 145 -10.21 -7.64 9.56
C ASP A 145 -10.48 -6.43 8.66
N LEU A 146 -9.80 -6.33 7.52
CA LEU A 146 -10.17 -5.42 6.43
C LEU A 146 -11.04 -6.20 5.45
N SER A 147 -12.32 -6.36 5.80
CA SER A 147 -13.38 -6.90 4.92
C SER A 147 -13.55 -6.15 3.58
N ARG A 148 -12.67 -5.20 3.29
CA ARG A 148 -12.92 -4.01 2.48
C ARG A 148 -11.76 -3.61 1.57
N LEU A 149 -10.80 -4.51 1.39
CA LEU A 149 -9.88 -4.41 0.27
C LEU A 149 -10.65 -4.48 -1.06
N ASP A 150 -10.04 -4.03 -2.14
CA ASP A 150 -10.50 -4.28 -3.51
C ASP A 150 -9.92 -5.62 -4.00
N PRO A 151 -10.59 -6.77 -3.75
CA PRO A 151 -10.00 -8.09 -3.97
C PRO A 151 -9.66 -8.38 -5.43
N GLU A 152 -10.40 -7.77 -6.37
CA GLU A 152 -10.22 -7.94 -7.82
C GLU A 152 -9.22 -6.91 -8.40
N ARG A 153 -8.61 -6.07 -7.56
CA ARG A 153 -7.57 -5.16 -8.05
C ARG A 153 -6.30 -5.96 -8.36
N LEU A 154 -5.86 -5.88 -9.61
CA LEU A 154 -4.58 -6.43 -10.01
C LEU A 154 -3.41 -5.66 -9.39
N VAL A 155 -2.43 -6.44 -8.95
CA VAL A 155 -1.14 -5.98 -8.46
C VAL A 155 -0.04 -6.55 -9.35
N TYR A 156 0.95 -5.73 -9.61
CA TYR A 156 2.00 -5.98 -10.60
C TYR A 156 3.35 -6.02 -9.89
N THR A 157 4.20 -6.97 -10.26
CA THR A 157 5.57 -7.05 -9.73
C THR A 157 6.56 -6.74 -10.84
N PHE A 158 7.28 -5.64 -10.70
CA PHE A 158 8.34 -5.26 -11.63
C PHE A 158 9.72 -5.41 -11.00
N VAL A 159 10.66 -5.92 -11.78
CA VAL A 159 12.08 -5.89 -11.44
C VAL A 159 12.83 -5.06 -12.47
N TRP A 160 13.75 -4.22 -12.01
CA TRP A 160 14.72 -3.56 -12.85
C TRP A 160 15.90 -4.50 -13.11
N LEU A 161 16.37 -4.54 -14.36
CA LEU A 161 17.46 -5.39 -14.80
C LEU A 161 18.80 -4.64 -14.70
N ASP A 162 19.42 -4.65 -13.51
CA ASP A 162 20.75 -4.09 -13.27
C ASP A 162 21.86 -5.15 -13.37
N GLY A 163 22.21 -5.51 -14.60
CA GLY A 163 23.21 -6.54 -14.82
C GLY A 163 22.65 -7.95 -14.59
N ILE A 164 23.10 -8.65 -13.53
CA ILE A 164 22.79 -10.08 -13.34
C ILE A 164 21.61 -10.29 -12.39
N ASP A 165 21.55 -9.52 -11.30
CA ASP A 165 20.56 -9.74 -10.26
C ASP A 165 19.38 -8.75 -10.44
N PRO A 166 18.13 -9.25 -10.56
CA PRO A 166 16.97 -8.39 -10.68
C PRO A 166 16.74 -7.61 -9.38
N VAL A 167 16.52 -6.30 -9.50
CA VAL A 167 16.29 -5.40 -8.37
C VAL A 167 14.81 -5.02 -8.31
N PRO A 168 14.12 -5.20 -7.17
CA PRO A 168 12.73 -4.77 -7.03
C PRO A 168 12.55 -3.27 -7.28
N THR A 169 11.50 -2.92 -8.02
CA THR A 169 11.16 -1.52 -8.33
C THR A 169 10.34 -0.84 -7.22
N CYS A 170 9.90 -1.59 -6.23
CA CYS A 170 9.18 -1.11 -5.06
C CYS A 170 9.83 -1.65 -3.78
N GLU A 171 9.70 -0.90 -2.69
CA GLU A 171 9.98 -1.43 -1.35
C GLU A 171 8.96 -2.53 -0.99
N ASN A 172 9.36 -3.45 -0.11
CA ASN A 172 8.50 -4.54 0.33
C ASN A 172 7.21 -4.02 0.99
N ASP A 173 6.08 -4.59 0.59
CA ASP A 173 4.77 -4.43 1.17
C ASP A 173 4.66 -5.16 2.53
N ALA A 174 3.51 -5.04 3.19
CA ALA A 174 3.27 -5.58 4.52
C ALA A 174 3.37 -7.12 4.60
N VAL A 175 3.24 -7.83 3.48
CA VAL A 175 3.36 -9.30 3.41
C VAL A 175 4.67 -9.75 2.75
N GLY A 176 5.58 -8.81 2.45
CA GLY A 176 6.93 -9.07 1.97
C GLY A 176 7.10 -9.08 0.44
N GLY A 177 6.08 -8.72 -0.34
CA GLY A 177 6.17 -8.60 -1.80
C GLY A 177 6.58 -7.19 -2.25
N ALA A 178 7.12 -7.02 -3.46
CA ALA A 178 7.49 -5.71 -4.01
C ALA A 178 6.52 -5.29 -5.12
N ARG A 179 5.28 -5.00 -4.73
CA ARG A 179 4.15 -4.89 -5.65
C ARG A 179 3.73 -3.45 -5.88
N THR A 180 3.20 -3.19 -7.07
CA THR A 180 2.65 -1.90 -7.49
C THR A 180 1.23 -2.07 -8.01
N VAL A 181 0.46 -1.00 -7.94
CA VAL A 181 -0.79 -0.86 -8.67
C VAL A 181 -0.59 0.17 -9.78
N ILE A 182 -1.19 -0.07 -10.94
CA ILE A 182 -1.07 0.83 -12.10
C ILE A 182 -2.37 1.62 -12.24
N PHE A 183 -2.23 2.90 -12.56
CA PHE A 183 -3.34 3.79 -12.85
C PHE A 183 -3.11 4.51 -14.18
N GLY A 184 -4.21 4.87 -14.84
CA GLY A 184 -4.18 5.70 -16.04
C GLY A 184 -4.76 7.08 -15.80
N GLY A 185 -4.25 8.09 -16.50
CA GLY A 185 -4.94 9.37 -16.65
C GLY A 185 -4.70 10.39 -15.53
N PHE A 186 -3.71 10.17 -14.66
CA PHE A 186 -3.25 11.15 -13.69
C PHE A 186 -1.76 10.98 -13.36
N VAL A 187 -1.21 11.95 -12.64
CA VAL A 187 0.14 11.95 -12.06
C VAL A 187 0.06 12.32 -10.59
N VAL A 188 1.07 11.93 -9.81
CA VAL A 188 1.19 12.29 -8.39
C VAL A 188 2.52 13.00 -8.19
N ASP A 189 2.50 14.24 -7.74
CA ASP A 189 3.73 14.94 -7.39
C ASP A 189 4.36 14.31 -6.13
N HIS A 190 5.66 13.98 -6.19
CA HIS A 190 6.31 13.24 -5.09
C HIS A 190 6.57 14.07 -3.84
N GLU A 191 6.70 15.38 -4.02
CA GLU A 191 7.07 16.29 -2.95
C GLU A 191 5.81 16.70 -2.18
N SER A 192 4.82 17.21 -2.90
CA SER A 192 3.54 17.70 -2.36
C SER A 192 2.48 16.62 -2.16
N GLY A 193 2.55 15.51 -2.91
CA GLY A 193 1.49 14.50 -2.95
C GLY A 193 0.26 14.89 -3.78
N ASP A 194 0.30 16.02 -4.51
CA ASP A 194 -0.83 16.50 -5.32
C ASP A 194 -1.15 15.52 -6.45
N ILE A 195 -2.45 15.23 -6.65
CA ILE A 195 -2.90 14.36 -7.73
C ILE A 195 -3.56 15.19 -8.83
N THR A 196 -2.91 15.23 -10.00
CA THR A 196 -3.40 16.00 -11.15
C THR A 196 -3.80 15.08 -12.29
N ALA A 197 -5.02 15.26 -12.80
CA ALA A 197 -5.47 14.59 -14.01
C ALA A 197 -4.57 14.95 -15.20
N ARG A 198 -4.09 13.92 -15.90
CA ARG A 198 -3.21 14.05 -17.05
C ARG A 198 -3.46 12.89 -17.99
N ALA A 199 -4.01 13.17 -19.18
CA ALA A 199 -4.24 12.13 -20.17
C ALA A 199 -2.92 11.49 -20.62
N ASN A 200 -3.01 10.25 -21.12
CA ASN A 200 -1.89 9.51 -21.70
C ASN A 200 -0.73 9.28 -20.72
N THR A 201 -1.02 9.11 -19.43
CA THR A 201 -0.01 8.71 -18.44
C THR A 201 -0.36 7.39 -17.78
N LEU A 202 0.69 6.66 -17.39
CA LEU A 202 0.61 5.56 -16.43
C LEU A 202 1.31 5.99 -15.15
N TYR A 203 0.59 5.94 -14.04
CA TYR A 203 1.15 6.12 -12.70
C TYR A 203 1.33 4.74 -12.04
N LEU A 204 2.53 4.46 -11.54
CA LEU A 204 2.87 3.20 -10.88
C LEU A 204 3.04 3.44 -9.38
N GLY A 205 2.00 3.11 -8.60
CA GLY A 205 1.96 3.32 -7.16
C GLY A 205 2.36 2.08 -6.38
N CYS A 206 3.54 2.09 -5.76
CA CYS A 206 3.96 0.99 -4.89
C CYS A 206 2.97 0.80 -3.74
N ILE A 207 2.64 -0.46 -3.44
CA ILE A 207 1.73 -0.85 -2.37
C ILE A 207 2.33 -0.59 -0.98
N SER A 208 3.64 -0.51 -0.88
CA SER A 208 4.32 -0.02 0.31
C SER A 208 4.08 1.48 0.56
N GLY A 209 3.60 2.23 -0.43
CA GLY A 209 3.31 3.67 -0.38
C GLY A 209 1.85 4.05 -0.17
N ALA A 210 1.62 5.35 0.05
CA ALA A 210 0.29 5.87 0.34
C ALA A 210 -0.71 5.69 -0.80
N VAL A 211 -0.29 5.93 -2.03
CA VAL A 211 -1.15 5.83 -3.22
C VAL A 211 -1.58 4.37 -3.45
N GLY A 212 -0.62 3.44 -3.40
CA GLY A 212 -0.92 2.01 -3.53
C GLY A 212 -1.78 1.47 -2.39
N LYS A 213 -1.51 1.87 -1.14
CA LYS A 213 -2.35 1.50 0.02
C LYS A 213 -3.78 2.00 -0.11
N ALA A 214 -3.97 3.28 -0.44
CA ALA A 214 -5.30 3.85 -0.62
C ALA A 214 -6.08 3.11 -1.72
N ALA A 215 -5.42 2.74 -2.82
CA ALA A 215 -6.00 1.93 -3.88
C ALA A 215 -6.50 0.58 -3.37
N LEU A 216 -5.63 -0.16 -2.66
CA LEU A 216 -5.96 -1.47 -2.11
C LEU A 216 -7.06 -1.41 -1.07
N TRP A 217 -7.13 -0.34 -0.28
CA TRP A 217 -8.21 -0.08 0.68
C TRP A 217 -9.55 0.26 0.01
N GLY A 218 -9.63 0.21 -1.33
CA GLY A 218 -10.87 0.37 -2.09
C GLY A 218 -11.15 1.80 -2.55
N TYR A 219 -10.23 2.74 -2.34
CA TYR A 219 -10.42 4.14 -2.71
C TYR A 219 -9.95 4.48 -4.12
N ALA A 220 -9.58 3.48 -4.93
CA ALA A 220 -9.12 3.73 -6.29
C ALA A 220 -10.23 4.43 -7.12
N PRO A 221 -9.90 5.46 -7.93
CA PRO A 221 -10.85 6.10 -8.83
C PRO A 221 -11.30 5.17 -9.97
N ASP A 222 -10.58 4.07 -10.17
CA ASP A 222 -10.81 3.04 -11.18
C ASP A 222 -11.01 1.64 -10.54
N SER A 223 -11.65 1.57 -9.37
CA SER A 223 -11.87 0.29 -8.69
C SER A 223 -12.61 -0.75 -9.55
N PRO A 224 -12.07 -1.98 -9.72
CA PRO A 224 -12.75 -3.06 -10.43
C PRO A 224 -13.90 -3.71 -9.67
N SER A 225 -13.90 -3.73 -8.33
CA SER A 225 -14.95 -4.43 -7.57
C SER A 225 -15.70 -3.58 -6.55
N ARG A 226 -15.28 -2.32 -6.35
CA ARG A 226 -15.89 -1.38 -5.40
C ARG A 226 -16.45 -0.14 -6.09
N THR A 227 -17.04 0.73 -5.29
CA THR A 227 -17.45 2.06 -5.72
C THR A 227 -16.20 2.90 -5.98
N SER A 228 -15.96 3.24 -7.24
CA SER A 228 -14.96 4.27 -7.59
C SER A 228 -15.31 5.60 -6.93
N ILE A 229 -14.29 6.27 -6.39
CA ILE A 229 -14.44 7.63 -5.84
C ILE A 229 -13.82 8.68 -6.78
N PRO A 230 -14.24 9.95 -6.68
CA PRO A 230 -13.63 11.03 -7.45
C PRO A 230 -12.14 11.22 -7.12
N LEU A 231 -11.36 11.70 -8.09
CA LEU A 231 -9.91 11.93 -7.94
C LEU A 231 -9.54 12.80 -6.71
N PRO A 232 -10.26 13.89 -6.38
CA PRO A 232 -9.97 14.67 -5.16
C PRO A 232 -10.19 13.88 -3.86
N ALA A 233 -11.15 12.95 -3.84
CA ALA A 233 -11.36 12.08 -2.70
C ALA A 233 -10.26 11.01 -2.59
N PHE A 234 -9.78 10.50 -3.73
CA PHE A 234 -8.63 9.61 -3.76
C PHE A 234 -7.38 10.32 -3.24
N GLU A 235 -7.11 11.55 -3.65
CA GLU A 235 -6.03 12.37 -3.10
C GLU A 235 -6.15 12.48 -1.57
N THR A 236 -7.31 12.86 -1.04
CA THR A 236 -7.54 12.90 0.42
C THR A 236 -7.28 11.56 1.10
N ALA A 237 -7.65 10.43 0.49
CA ALA A 237 -7.34 9.12 1.04
C ALA A 237 -5.82 8.88 1.13
N THR A 238 -5.05 9.31 0.11
CA THR A 238 -3.59 9.21 0.13
C THR A 238 -2.95 10.13 1.19
N ARG A 239 -3.45 11.36 1.36
CA ARG A 239 -3.01 12.29 2.42
C ARG A 239 -3.32 11.74 3.82
N MET A 240 -4.52 11.18 4.00
CA MET A 240 -4.91 10.51 5.24
C MET A 240 -3.97 9.34 5.58
N VAL A 241 -3.59 8.49 4.61
CA VAL A 241 -2.63 7.39 4.85
C VAL A 241 -1.32 7.91 5.45
N ARG A 242 -0.90 9.12 5.05
CA ARG A 242 0.36 9.74 5.47
C ARG A 242 0.23 10.69 6.66
N ALA A 243 -0.99 10.93 7.15
CA ALA A 243 -1.26 12.02 8.08
C ALA A 243 -0.70 13.36 7.55
N ASP A 244 -0.84 13.60 6.25
CA ASP A 244 -0.50 14.90 5.63
C ASP A 244 -1.60 15.90 5.95
N TYR A 245 -1.61 16.35 7.21
CA TYR A 245 -2.67 17.20 7.72
C TYR A 245 -2.74 18.53 6.99
N CYS A 246 -1.59 19.12 6.65
CA CYS A 246 -1.53 20.43 6.00
C CYS A 246 -1.82 20.37 4.50
N GLY A 247 -1.82 19.18 3.90
CA GLY A 247 -1.96 19.02 2.45
C GLY A 247 -0.78 19.61 1.68
N ASP A 248 0.39 19.66 2.31
CA ASP A 248 1.62 20.25 1.76
C ASP A 248 2.68 19.19 1.43
N GLY A 249 2.33 17.91 1.59
CA GLY A 249 3.24 16.81 1.38
C GLY A 249 4.09 16.46 2.59
N VAL A 250 3.91 17.11 3.75
CA VAL A 250 4.61 16.73 4.99
C VAL A 250 3.88 15.58 5.69
N SER A 251 4.57 14.45 5.86
CA SER A 251 4.04 13.29 6.56
C SER A 251 4.13 13.47 8.09
N HIS A 252 3.01 13.31 8.81
CA HIS A 252 2.99 13.22 10.28
C HIS A 252 2.74 11.79 10.77
N THR A 253 3.31 10.82 10.06
CA THR A 253 3.31 9.42 10.43
C THR A 253 4.63 8.75 10.12
N ASP A 254 4.91 7.70 10.89
CA ASP A 254 6.00 6.77 10.64
C ASP A 254 5.48 5.42 10.12
N ILE A 255 6.39 4.69 9.48
CA ILE A 255 6.19 3.28 9.17
C ILE A 255 5.90 2.51 10.48
N GLY A 256 4.77 1.81 10.52
CA GLY A 256 4.35 1.03 11.68
C GLY A 256 3.18 1.62 12.47
N ASN A 257 2.83 2.88 12.22
CA ASN A 257 1.67 3.47 12.89
C ASN A 257 0.36 2.84 12.39
N GLU A 258 -0.35 2.21 13.31
CA GLU A 258 -1.69 1.67 13.04
C GLU A 258 -2.68 2.81 12.83
N VAL A 259 -3.41 2.75 11.71
CA VAL A 259 -4.48 3.68 11.37
C VAL A 259 -5.72 2.86 11.02
N THR A 260 -6.87 3.37 11.44
CA THR A 260 -8.15 2.84 11.03
C THR A 260 -8.99 3.99 10.50
N MET A 261 -10.03 3.69 9.73
CA MET A 261 -10.79 4.75 9.08
C MET A 261 -12.23 4.38 8.84
N LYS A 262 -13.03 5.43 8.67
CA LYS A 262 -14.38 5.37 8.14
C LYS A 262 -14.52 6.45 7.07
N ASP A 263 -15.36 6.19 6.08
CA ASP A 263 -15.64 7.15 5.01
C ASP A 263 -17.12 7.23 4.68
N ARG A 264 -17.49 8.34 4.03
CA ARG A 264 -18.87 8.62 3.63
C ARG A 264 -19.43 7.73 2.52
N TRP A 265 -18.58 7.04 1.76
CA TRP A 265 -18.99 6.16 0.65
C TRP A 265 -19.33 4.76 1.15
N GLY A 266 -19.11 4.48 2.44
CA GLY A 266 -19.29 3.16 3.02
C GLY A 266 -18.23 2.16 2.56
N ILE A 267 -17.12 2.62 1.99
CA ILE A 267 -16.03 1.75 1.52
C ILE A 267 -15.35 1.13 2.73
N ASN A 268 -15.10 1.89 3.79
CA ASN A 268 -14.47 1.51 5.05
C ASN A 268 -15.26 2.00 6.27
N ASP A 269 -15.30 1.14 7.29
CA ASP A 269 -15.82 1.38 8.64
C ASP A 269 -14.96 0.58 9.61
N MET A 270 -13.64 0.68 9.42
CA MET A 270 -12.65 0.07 10.27
C MET A 270 -12.66 0.82 11.62
N SER A 271 -13.66 0.61 12.44
CA SER A 271 -13.70 1.14 13.80
C SER A 271 -13.48 -0.01 14.76
N PHE A 272 -12.30 -0.05 15.38
CA PHE A 272 -11.93 -1.08 16.34
C PHE A 272 -11.89 -0.51 17.77
N PRO A 273 -12.23 -1.31 18.79
CA PRO A 273 -11.99 -0.92 20.18
C PRO A 273 -10.54 -0.53 20.41
N GLY A 274 -10.31 0.50 21.23
CA GLY A 274 -8.96 0.98 21.53
C GLY A 274 -8.38 1.95 20.49
N PHE A 275 -9.15 2.38 19.49
CA PHE A 275 -8.81 3.48 18.60
C PHE A 275 -9.60 4.74 18.95
N SER A 276 -9.01 5.91 18.77
CA SER A 276 -9.65 7.23 18.93
C SER A 276 -9.48 8.07 17.69
N THR A 277 -10.44 8.95 17.44
CA THR A 277 -10.43 9.88 16.31
C THR A 277 -9.15 10.70 16.32
N GLU A 278 -8.46 10.64 15.19
CA GLU A 278 -7.23 11.35 14.91
C GLU A 278 -7.55 12.66 14.19
N ALA A 279 -8.22 12.57 13.03
CA ALA A 279 -8.53 13.72 12.19
C ALA A 279 -9.77 13.44 11.32
N VAL A 280 -10.38 14.53 10.86
CA VAL A 280 -11.44 14.50 9.84
C VAL A 280 -10.92 15.16 8.58
N TRP A 281 -11.26 14.59 7.43
CA TRP A 281 -10.73 14.97 6.13
C TRP A 281 -11.88 15.28 5.16
N GLU A 282 -11.63 16.18 4.21
CA GLU A 282 -12.54 16.53 3.12
C GLU A 282 -11.80 16.42 1.78
N ALA A 283 -12.54 16.20 0.69
CA ALA A 283 -11.97 16.00 -0.64
C ALA A 283 -11.03 17.14 -1.08
N GLY A 284 -9.87 16.77 -1.62
CA GLY A 284 -8.96 17.68 -2.30
C GLY A 284 -7.99 18.47 -1.42
N GLY A 285 -7.67 18.02 -0.21
CA GLY A 285 -6.62 18.70 0.55
C GLY A 285 -6.45 18.30 2.02
N ALA A 286 -6.05 19.32 2.79
CA ALA A 286 -5.73 19.28 4.22
C ALA A 286 -6.83 18.66 5.09
N ALA A 287 -6.45 18.22 6.29
CA ALA A 287 -7.39 17.83 7.32
C ALA A 287 -8.30 19.02 7.68
N LYS A 288 -9.59 18.73 7.79
CA LYS A 288 -10.62 19.70 8.20
C LYS A 288 -10.54 20.02 9.68
N CYS A 289 -10.17 19.04 10.49
CA CYS A 289 -9.83 19.23 11.89
C CYS A 289 -8.93 18.10 12.38
N ILE A 290 -8.19 18.35 13.46
CA ILE A 290 -7.33 17.35 14.12
C ILE A 290 -7.72 17.25 15.59
N LYS A 291 -7.71 16.03 16.11
CA LYS A 291 -7.89 15.71 17.52
C LYS A 291 -6.64 15.12 18.12
N GLN A 292 -5.92 14.27 17.38
CA GLN A 292 -4.68 13.65 17.83
C GLN A 292 -3.66 13.60 16.69
N VAL A 293 -2.39 13.88 17.01
CA VAL A 293 -1.28 13.76 16.05
C VAL A 293 -0.80 12.31 16.00
N ARG A 294 -0.80 11.67 14.83
CA ARG A 294 -0.50 10.24 14.68
C ARG A 294 0.91 9.86 15.15
N GLU A 295 1.91 10.64 14.80
CA GLU A 295 3.30 10.38 15.19
C GLU A 295 3.50 10.30 16.72
N THR A 296 2.84 11.20 17.47
CA THR A 296 3.07 11.32 18.92
C THR A 296 1.96 10.70 19.76
N GLY A 297 0.79 10.46 19.17
CA GLY A 297 -0.45 10.14 19.88
C GLY A 297 -0.95 11.27 20.79
N ALA A 298 -0.40 12.49 20.67
CA ALA A 298 -0.76 13.60 21.54
C ALA A 298 -2.09 14.21 21.12
N ASP A 299 -2.94 14.51 22.12
CA ASP A 299 -4.14 15.31 21.91
C ASP A 299 -3.78 16.74 21.48
N VAL A 300 -4.54 17.26 20.54
CA VAL A 300 -4.44 18.63 20.04
C VAL A 300 -5.42 19.50 20.83
N SER A 301 -4.92 20.51 21.54
CA SER A 301 -5.75 21.43 22.34
C SER A 301 -5.84 22.85 21.76
N GLU A 302 -4.99 23.16 20.78
CA GLU A 302 -4.94 24.45 20.06
C GLU A 302 -4.89 24.16 18.56
N PRO A 303 -5.26 25.10 17.68
CA PRO A 303 -5.15 24.91 16.24
C PRO A 303 -3.77 24.41 15.82
N PHE A 304 -3.75 23.46 14.88
CA PHE A 304 -2.51 22.91 14.35
C PHE A 304 -1.95 23.84 13.28
N GLU A 305 -0.70 24.26 13.46
CA GLU A 305 -0.01 25.24 12.62
C GLU A 305 0.50 24.58 11.33
N CYS A 306 0.02 25.08 10.18
CA CYS A 306 0.56 24.79 8.86
C CYS A 306 1.28 26.03 8.30
N PRO A 307 2.14 25.89 7.27
CA PRO A 307 2.87 27.03 6.71
C PRO A 307 1.97 28.21 6.28
N ASP A 308 0.80 27.92 5.70
CA ASP A 308 -0.09 28.91 5.10
C ASP A 308 -1.45 29.06 5.80
N HIS A 309 -1.76 28.21 6.79
CA HIS A 309 -3.05 28.22 7.50
C HIS A 309 -2.97 27.50 8.85
N GLU A 310 -4.03 27.58 9.65
CA GLU A 310 -4.21 26.78 10.86
C GLU A 310 -5.35 25.79 10.66
N ILE A 311 -5.20 24.57 11.16
CA ILE A 311 -6.24 23.55 11.16
C ILE A 311 -6.92 23.53 12.54
N PRO A 312 -8.25 23.68 12.63
CA PRO A 312 -8.92 23.75 13.91
C PRO A 312 -8.89 22.40 14.66
N VAL A 313 -9.02 22.49 15.99
CA VAL A 313 -9.26 21.33 16.84
C VAL A 313 -10.63 20.73 16.54
N CYS A 314 -10.71 19.42 16.38
CA CYS A 314 -12.02 18.75 16.24
C CYS A 314 -12.89 18.98 17.47
N SER A 315 -14.18 19.27 17.28
CA SER A 315 -15.11 19.38 18.39
C SER A 315 -15.24 18.06 19.15
N SER A 316 -15.58 18.12 20.44
CA SER A 316 -15.59 16.94 21.32
C SER A 316 -16.58 15.86 20.89
N ASP A 317 -17.62 16.24 20.14
CA ASP A 317 -18.68 15.40 19.57
C ASP A 317 -18.34 14.86 18.17
N VAL A 318 -17.22 15.28 17.56
CA VAL A 318 -16.62 14.60 16.41
C VAL A 318 -16.06 13.26 16.90
N ALA A 319 -16.99 12.34 17.04
CA ALA A 319 -16.79 10.92 17.24
C ALA A 319 -17.61 10.23 16.16
N LEU A 320 -16.97 9.29 15.47
CA LEU A 320 -17.51 8.43 14.41
C LEU A 320 -18.92 7.87 14.63
N GLN A 321 -19.38 7.82 15.87
CA GLN A 321 -20.64 7.21 16.26
C GLN A 321 -21.86 8.15 16.21
N ILE A 322 -21.68 9.46 16.00
CA ILE A 322 -22.77 10.45 16.18
C ILE A 322 -23.30 11.05 14.87
N HIS A 323 -22.47 11.21 13.83
CA HIS A 323 -22.81 12.03 12.64
C HIS A 323 -22.84 11.28 11.30
N TRP A 324 -23.03 9.96 11.33
CA TRP A 324 -22.94 9.10 10.12
C TRP A 324 -23.87 9.52 8.97
N ASP A 325 -25.06 10.03 9.26
CA ASP A 325 -26.02 10.47 8.23
C ASP A 325 -25.86 11.95 7.85
N ASP A 326 -24.94 12.67 8.48
CA ASP A 326 -24.67 14.09 8.24
C ASP A 326 -23.31 14.28 7.56
N HIS A 327 -23.30 14.14 6.24
CA HIS A 327 -22.13 14.36 5.38
C HIS A 327 -21.56 15.79 5.41
N ALA A 328 -22.14 16.71 6.18
CA ALA A 328 -21.60 18.05 6.36
C ALA A 328 -20.26 18.06 7.14
N TYR A 329 -19.93 16.98 7.86
CA TYR A 329 -18.77 16.95 8.74
C TYR A 329 -17.47 16.55 8.06
N GLY A 330 -17.49 15.72 7.00
CA GLY A 330 -16.30 15.33 6.26
C GLY A 330 -16.52 14.14 5.35
N ASP A 331 -15.47 13.76 4.64
CA ASP A 331 -15.43 12.63 3.72
C ASP A 331 -14.76 11.40 4.34
N PHE A 332 -13.72 11.61 5.16
CA PHE A 332 -13.02 10.56 5.88
C PHE A 332 -12.81 10.92 7.36
N TRP A 333 -12.78 9.89 8.20
CA TRP A 333 -12.41 9.95 9.59
C TRP A 333 -11.31 8.94 9.81
N SER A 334 -10.12 9.39 10.19
CA SER A 334 -9.05 8.50 10.60
C SER A 334 -9.03 8.37 12.12
N ASN A 335 -8.63 7.19 12.60
CA ASN A 335 -8.38 6.92 14.00
C ASN A 335 -7.00 6.31 14.18
N ILE A 336 -6.43 6.57 15.33
CA ILE A 336 -5.15 6.00 15.75
C ILE A 336 -5.35 5.23 17.04
N ARG A 337 -4.47 4.26 17.29
CA ARG A 337 -4.54 3.47 18.50
C ARG A 337 -4.33 4.36 19.73
N GLN A 338 -5.22 4.24 20.71
CA GLN A 338 -5.04 4.87 22.01
C GLN A 338 -3.77 4.32 22.63
N THR A 339 -2.77 5.19 22.76
CA THR A 339 -1.62 4.89 23.62
C THR A 339 -2.12 4.94 25.05
N GLY A 340 -2.54 3.79 25.59
CA GLY A 340 -2.83 3.65 27.01
C GLY A 340 -1.68 4.26 27.81
N ALA A 341 -2.02 5.11 28.79
CA ALA A 341 -1.10 5.86 29.64
C ALA A 341 0.31 5.22 29.77
N ARG A 342 1.32 5.98 29.32
CA ARG A 342 2.79 5.76 29.41
C ARG A 342 3.44 4.85 28.37
N ARG A 343 4.06 5.50 27.36
CA ARG A 343 5.42 5.16 26.89
C ARG A 343 6.39 6.36 26.91
N HIS A 344 6.24 7.23 27.92
CA HIS A 344 7.28 8.20 28.30
C HIS A 344 8.08 7.70 29.51
N ALA A 345 8.87 6.62 29.35
CA ALA A 345 9.98 6.30 30.26
C ALA A 345 10.73 5.03 29.81
N GLU A 346 11.35 5.01 28.63
CA GLU A 346 12.39 4.01 28.33
C GLU A 346 13.16 4.43 27.06
N ASN A 347 13.92 5.53 27.15
CA ASN A 347 15.09 5.78 26.29
C ASN A 347 15.91 7.05 26.67
N ARG A 348 15.90 7.49 27.93
CA ARG A 348 16.86 8.49 28.46
C ARG A 348 17.94 7.89 29.36
N SER A 349 18.28 6.61 29.17
CA SER A 349 19.36 5.94 29.90
C SER A 349 20.15 5.01 28.98
N ALA A 350 20.81 5.60 27.98
CA ALA A 350 22.00 5.04 27.34
C ALA A 350 22.74 6.18 26.62
N ARG A 351 23.43 7.01 27.40
CA ARG A 351 24.60 7.78 26.94
C ARG A 351 25.82 7.19 27.61
#